data_AF-A0A1A7PW45-F1
#
_entry.id   AF-A0A1A7PW45-F1
#
_cell.length_a   1.000
_cell.length_b   1.000
_cell.length_c   1.000
_cell.angle_alpha   90.00
_cell.angle_beta   90.00
_cell.angle_gamma   90.00
#
_symmetry.space_group_name_H-M   'P 1'
#
loop_
_entity.id
_entity.type
_entity.pdbx_description
1 polymer ?
#
loop_
_entity_poly.entity_id
_entity_poly.type
_entity_poly.pdbx_seq_one_letter_code
_entity_poly.pdbx_strand_id
1 'polypeptide(L)'
;MFSILLIFFWILIVIFCVVFVPLGLLFGIVLGTKDQYEFAITRKEKVQALLTPLMLASPFIYYNFINDSLWQAALSLLFIPIVTEAIFTNAKR
;
A
#
# COMPACT_ATOMS: atom_id res chain seq x y z
N MET A 1 35.91 -7.78 21.35
CA MET A 1 35.18 -6.48 21.39
C MET A 1 34.59 -6.09 20.04
N PHE A 2 35.36 -6.09 18.95
CA PHE A 2 34.88 -5.70 17.61
C PHE A 2 33.63 -6.49 17.14
N SER A 3 33.60 -7.81 17.32
CA SER A 3 32.46 -8.65 16.90
C SER A 3 31.17 -8.41 17.69
N ILE A 4 31.24 -8.05 18.98
CA ILE A 4 30.06 -7.79 19.82
C ILE A 4 29.40 -6.47 19.41
N LEU A 5 30.20 -5.45 19.15
CA LEU A 5 29.73 -4.16 18.64
C LEU A 5 29.02 -4.32 17.29
N LEU A 6 29.59 -5.14 16.40
CA LEU A 6 29.04 -5.39 15.06
C LEU A 6 27.68 -6.11 15.13
N ILE A 7 27.54 -7.10 16.01
CA ILE A 7 26.26 -7.79 16.27
C ILE A 7 25.21 -6.81 16.81
N PHE A 8 25.59 -5.93 17.73
CA PHE A 8 24.69 -4.91 18.28
C PHE A 8 24.16 -3.96 17.19
N PHE A 9 25.02 -3.50 16.28
CA PHE A 9 24.60 -2.68 15.14
C PHE A 9 23.66 -3.44 14.19
N TRP A 10 23.92 -4.72 13.90
CA TRP A 10 23.01 -5.53 13.08
C TRP A 10 21.62 -5.66 13.71
N ILE A 11 21.55 -5.88 15.02
CA ILE A 11 20.27 -5.98 15.73
C ILE A 11 19.51 -4.65 15.64
N LEU A 12 20.18 -3.52 15.81
CA LEU A 12 19.59 -2.18 15.64
C LEU A 12 19.03 -1.98 14.22
N ILE A 13 19.79 -2.37 13.19
CA ILE A 13 19.35 -2.27 11.79
C ILE A 13 18.12 -3.15 11.56
N VAL A 14 18.12 -4.39 12.06
CA VAL A 14 16.98 -5.31 11.92
C VAL A 14 15.75 -4.73 12.62
N ILE A 15 15.87 -4.25 13.85
CA ILE A 15 14.77 -3.58 14.57
C ILE A 15 14.28 -2.39 13.74
N PHE A 16 15.18 -1.61 13.17
CA PHE A 16 14.80 -0.45 12.37
C PHE A 16 14.02 -0.83 11.12
N CYS A 17 14.52 -1.80 10.36
CA CYS A 17 13.87 -2.29 9.15
C CYS A 17 12.53 -2.99 9.42
N VAL A 18 12.40 -3.73 10.53
CA VAL A 18 11.19 -4.49 10.83
C VAL A 18 10.11 -3.63 11.49
N VAL A 19 10.49 -2.63 12.27
CA VAL A 19 9.54 -1.81 13.04
C VAL A 19 9.27 -0.48 12.35
N PHE A 20 10.31 0.34 12.14
CA PHE A 20 10.12 1.72 11.69
C PHE A 20 9.73 1.82 10.22
N VAL A 21 10.24 0.95 9.34
CA VAL A 21 9.89 0.99 7.91
C VAL A 21 8.40 0.67 7.67
N PRO A 22 7.81 -0.41 8.23
CA PRO A 22 6.37 -0.65 8.09
C PRO A 22 5.50 0.44 8.72
N LEU A 23 5.90 0.97 9.90
CA LEU A 23 5.20 2.08 10.56
C LEU A 23 5.21 3.34 9.69
N GLY A 24 6.36 3.69 9.10
CA GLY A 24 6.49 4.82 8.18
C GLY A 24 5.64 4.66 6.92
N LEU A 25 5.60 3.46 6.35
CA LEU A 25 4.73 3.13 5.21
C LEU A 25 3.24 3.27 5.57
N LEU A 26 2.79 2.71 6.70
CA LEU A 26 1.41 2.84 7.16
C LEU A 26 1.03 4.30 7.39
N PHE A 27 1.90 5.06 8.06
CA PHE A 27 1.68 6.48 8.32
C PHE A 27 1.61 7.30 7.03
N GLY A 28 2.52 7.03 6.08
CA GLY A 28 2.53 7.67 4.75
C GLY A 28 1.29 7.36 3.93
N ILE A 29 0.78 6.11 3.98
CA ILE A 29 -0.47 5.72 3.31
C ILE A 29 -1.65 6.46 3.94
N VAL A 30 -1.75 6.52 5.27
CA VAL A 30 -2.85 7.20 5.96
C VAL A 30 -2.86 8.70 5.68
N LEU A 31 -1.71 9.37 5.80
CA LEU A 31 -1.59 10.79 5.49
C LEU A 31 -1.86 11.08 4.02
N GLY A 32 -1.23 10.33 3.12
CA GLY A 32 -1.40 10.52 1.68
C GLY A 32 -2.84 10.33 1.23
N THR A 33 -3.56 9.37 1.82
CA THR A 33 -4.98 9.13 1.50
C THR A 33 -5.91 10.17 2.11
N LYS A 34 -5.60 10.66 3.32
CA LYS A 34 -6.28 11.81 3.91
C LYS A 34 -6.12 13.05 3.03
N ASP A 35 -4.89 13.38 2.63
CA ASP A 35 -4.61 14.54 1.79
C ASP A 35 -5.32 14.42 0.44
N GLN A 36 -5.19 13.27 -0.23
CA GLN A 36 -5.92 12.99 -1.48
C GLN A 36 -7.43 13.15 -1.34
N TYR A 37 -8.00 12.75 -0.20
CA TYR A 37 -9.44 12.86 0.06
C TYR A 37 -9.88 14.31 0.35
N GLU A 38 -9.07 15.07 1.09
CA GLU A 38 -9.35 16.48 1.41
C GLU A 38 -9.22 17.39 0.18
N PHE A 39 -8.25 17.12 -0.70
CA PHE A 39 -8.05 17.88 -1.95
C PHE A 39 -8.94 17.43 -3.11
N ALA A 40 -9.64 16.30 -2.98
CA ALA A 40 -10.54 15.81 -4.02
C ALA A 40 -11.80 16.69 -4.16
N ILE A 41 -12.02 17.19 -5.38
CA ILE A 41 -13.15 18.06 -5.72
C ILE A 41 -14.35 17.20 -6.13
N THR A 42 -14.10 16.08 -6.81
CA THR A 42 -15.18 15.22 -7.33
C THR A 42 -15.42 14.00 -6.46
N ARG A 43 -16.66 13.47 -6.49
CA ARG A 43 -17.02 12.22 -5.81
C ARG A 43 -16.16 11.03 -6.28
N LYS A 44 -15.77 11.02 -7.57
CA LYS A 44 -14.90 9.99 -8.15
C LYS A 44 -13.51 10.02 -7.49
N GLU A 45 -12.90 11.20 -7.40
CA GLU A 45 -11.59 11.38 -6.75
C GLU A 45 -11.61 10.98 -5.28
N LYS A 46 -12.67 11.30 -4.54
CA LYS A 46 -12.82 10.89 -3.13
C LYS A 46 -12.86 9.37 -2.96
N VAL A 47 -13.61 8.68 -3.83
CA VAL A 47 -13.66 7.21 -3.79
C VAL A 47 -12.32 6.61 -4.23
N GLN A 48 -11.64 7.21 -5.20
CA GLN A 48 -10.31 6.78 -5.62
C GLN A 48 -9.28 6.93 -4.49
N ALA A 49 -9.29 8.06 -3.78
CA ALA A 49 -8.43 8.31 -2.62
C ALA A 49 -8.65 7.26 -1.50
N LEU A 50 -9.89 6.84 -1.26
CA LEU A 50 -10.23 5.80 -0.30
C LEU A 50 -9.85 4.39 -0.77
N LEU A 51 -9.74 4.16 -2.08
CA LEU A 51 -9.33 2.88 -2.66
C LEU A 51 -7.82 2.72 -2.76
N THR A 52 -7.05 3.81 -2.84
CA THR A 52 -5.58 3.80 -2.88
C THR A 52 -4.91 2.92 -1.81
N PRO A 53 -5.31 2.93 -0.51
CA PRO A 53 -4.72 2.04 0.49
C PRO A 53 -5.02 0.58 0.19
N LEU A 54 -6.24 0.28 -0.27
CA LEU A 54 -6.67 -1.07 -0.60
C LEU A 54 -5.93 -1.60 -1.83
N MET A 55 -5.66 -0.73 -2.80
CA MET A 55 -4.85 -1.04 -3.97
C MET A 55 -3.43 -1.41 -3.58
N LEU A 56 -2.80 -0.59 -2.74
CA LEU A 56 -1.44 -0.83 -2.23
C LEU A 56 -1.36 -2.09 -1.36
N ALA A 57 -2.42 -2.40 -0.61
CA ALA A 57 -2.51 -3.61 0.21
C ALA A 57 -2.84 -4.87 -0.61
N SER A 58 -3.49 -4.74 -1.77
CA SER A 58 -3.98 -5.89 -2.56
C SER A 58 -2.91 -6.92 -2.95
N PRO A 59 -1.67 -6.56 -3.33
CA PRO A 59 -0.63 -7.54 -3.65
C PRO A 59 -0.26 -8.37 -2.45
N PHE A 60 -0.20 -7.73 -1.28
CA PHE A 60 0.16 -8.39 -0.02
C PHE A 60 -0.94 -9.32 0.43
N ILE A 61 -2.21 -8.94 0.25
CA ILE A 61 -3.36 -9.80 0.53
C ILE A 61 -3.37 -10.97 -0.47
N TYR A 62 -3.18 -10.70 -1.76
CA TYR A 62 -3.21 -11.73 -2.79
C TYR A 62 -2.06 -12.74 -2.61
N TYR A 63 -0.85 -12.24 -2.35
CA TYR A 63 0.33 -13.07 -2.09
C TYR A 63 0.18 -13.93 -0.83
N ASN A 64 -0.32 -13.36 0.27
CA ASN A 64 -0.41 -14.09 1.54
C ASN A 64 -1.63 -15.04 1.64
N PHE A 65 -2.71 -14.81 0.88
CA PHE A 65 -3.98 -15.53 1.09
C PHE A 65 -4.53 -16.26 -0.14
N ILE A 66 -4.12 -15.92 -1.36
CA ILE A 66 -4.73 -16.44 -2.59
C ILE A 66 -3.73 -17.21 -3.45
N ASN A 67 -2.49 -16.72 -3.60
CA ASN A 67 -1.49 -17.37 -4.44
C ASN A 67 -0.05 -16.90 -4.16
N ASP A 68 0.92 -17.83 -4.11
CA ASP A 68 2.35 -17.54 -3.86
C ASP A 68 3.07 -16.83 -5.04
N SER A 69 2.35 -16.42 -6.09
CA SER A 69 2.95 -15.82 -7.28
C SER A 69 2.97 -14.28 -7.21
N LEU A 70 4.18 -13.72 -7.09
CA LEU A 70 4.43 -12.28 -7.10
C LEU A 70 3.89 -11.57 -8.35
N TRP A 71 3.90 -12.24 -9.50
CA TRP A 71 3.43 -11.67 -10.77
C TRP A 71 1.92 -11.46 -10.81
N GLN A 72 1.13 -12.37 -10.23
CA GLN A 72 -0.33 -12.20 -10.16
C GLN A 72 -0.74 -11.14 -9.13
N ALA A 73 0.00 -11.05 -8.02
CA ALA A 73 -0.15 -9.97 -7.05
C ALA A 73 0.23 -8.59 -7.65
N ALA A 74 1.22 -8.54 -8.54
CA ALA A 74 1.55 -7.32 -9.28
C ALA A 74 0.47 -6.97 -10.33
N LEU A 75 -0.12 -7.97 -10.99
CA LEU A 75 -1.23 -7.75 -11.94
C LEU A 75 -2.49 -7.22 -11.24
N SER A 76 -2.78 -7.61 -9.99
CA SER A 76 -3.94 -7.09 -9.27
C SER A 76 -3.88 -5.56 -9.04
N LEU A 77 -2.68 -4.98 -8.92
CA LEU A 77 -2.50 -3.52 -8.87
C LEU A 77 -2.95 -2.81 -10.15
N LEU A 78 -2.81 -3.47 -11.30
CA LEU A 78 -3.19 -2.89 -12.60
C LEU A 78 -4.69 -2.99 -12.85
N PHE A 79 -5.38 -3.98 -12.27
CA PHE A 79 -6.82 -4.18 -12.49
C PHE A 79 -7.71 -3.28 -11.64
N ILE A 80 -7.33 -2.96 -10.40
CA ILE A 80 -8.19 -2.16 -9.51
C ILE A 80 -8.49 -0.73 -10.03
N PRO A 81 -7.55 0.04 -10.62
CA PRO A 81 -7.86 1.38 -11.12
C PRO A 81 -8.76 1.30 -12.37
N ILE A 82 -8.53 0.30 -13.23
CA ILE A 82 -9.31 0.05 -14.45
C ILE A 82 -10.76 -0.34 -14.08
N VAL A 83 -10.94 -1.24 -13.12
CA VAL A 83 -12.27 -1.65 -12.63
C VAL A 83 -13.00 -0.49 -11.97
N THR A 84 -12.29 0.29 -11.15
CA THR A 84 -12.85 1.48 -10.50
C THR A 84 -13.35 2.48 -11.55
N GLU A 85 -12.55 2.73 -12.58
CA GLU A 85 -12.92 3.62 -13.68
C GLU A 85 -14.11 3.11 -14.51
N ALA A 86 -14.17 1.81 -14.78
CA ALA A 86 -15.28 1.15 -15.47
C ALA A 86 -16.60 1.24 -14.69
N ILE A 87 -16.56 1.10 -13.36
CA ILE A 87 -17.76 1.25 -12.49
C ILE A 87 -18.27 2.69 -12.57
N PHE A 88 -17.39 3.69 -12.46
CA PHE A 88 -17.79 5.09 -12.48
C PHE A 88 -18.28 5.59 -13.85
N THR A 89 -17.80 5.03 -14.95
CA THR A 89 -18.30 5.35 -16.29
C THR A 89 -19.69 4.75 -16.55
N ASN A 90 -19.97 3.53 -16.06
CA ASN A 90 -21.28 2.90 -16.22
C ASN A 90 -22.33 3.42 -15.23
N ALA A 91 -21.95 3.82 -14.02
CA ALA A 91 -22.88 4.37 -13.02
C ALA A 91 -23.43 5.78 -13.34
N LYS A 92 -22.96 6.41 -14.44
CA LYS A 92 -23.45 7.71 -14.94
C LYS A 92 -24.48 7.60 -16.06
N ARG A 93 -24.78 6.39 -16.55
CA ARG A 93 -25.91 6.11 -17.44
C ARG A 93 -27.16 5.80 -16.63
#